data_AF-A0A3S1GBB7-F1
#
_entry.id   AF-A0A3S1GBB7-F1
#
_cell.length_a   1.000
_cell.length_b   1.000
_cell.length_c   1.000
_cell.angle_alpha   90.00
_cell.angle_beta   90.00
_cell.angle_gamma   90.00
#
_symmetry.space_group_name_H-M   'P 1'
#
loop_
_entity.id
_entity.type
_entity.pdbx_description
1 polymer ?
#
loop_
_entity_poly.entity_id
_entity_poly.type
_entity_poly.pdbx_seq_one_letter_code
_entity_poly.pdbx_strand_id
1 'polypeptide(L)'
;MARQGYYMSVVEPVKQSLSPAEWNYWYGGLPAAHDLPGLAAPVVVRAGERREGGDYKERVSRIAVWSTIMPEHNYLARRWREFLGIRG
;
A
#
# COMPACT_ATOMS: atom_id res chain seq x y z
N MET A 1 11.14 1.17 -0.84
CA MET A 1 9.72 0.77 -0.71
C MET A 1 8.98 0.87 -2.04
N ALA A 2 8.66 2.07 -2.56
CA ALA A 2 7.91 2.20 -3.83
C ALA A 2 8.63 1.56 -5.04
N ARG A 3 9.96 1.66 -5.09
CA ARG A 3 10.83 1.01 -6.10
C ARG A 3 10.76 -0.53 -6.10
N GLN A 4 10.19 -1.14 -5.07
CA GLN A 4 9.98 -2.59 -4.94
C GLN A 4 8.49 -2.96 -5.08
N GLY A 5 7.63 -1.99 -5.40
CA GLY A 5 6.18 -2.19 -5.49
C GLY A 5 5.44 -2.14 -4.15
N TYR A 6 6.11 -1.85 -3.03
CA TYR A 6 5.46 -1.66 -1.73
C TYR A 6 4.96 -0.21 -1.56
N TYR A 7 3.71 -0.07 -1.13
CA TYR A 7 3.05 1.21 -0.93
C TYR A 7 2.55 1.38 0.51
N MET A 8 2.80 2.56 1.07
CA MET A 8 2.29 2.96 2.37
C MET A 8 0.98 3.75 2.23
N SER A 9 0.03 3.50 3.13
CA SER A 9 -1.22 4.27 3.24
C SER A 9 -0.97 5.69 3.78
N VAL A 10 0.00 5.86 4.68
CA VAL A 10 0.46 7.17 5.15
C VAL A 10 1.60 7.64 4.24
N VAL A 11 1.26 8.49 3.28
CA VAL A 11 2.15 8.81 2.15
C VAL A 11 3.11 9.97 2.39
N GLU A 12 2.83 10.86 3.35
CA GLU A 12 3.63 12.07 3.60
C GLU A 12 5.13 11.80 3.87
N PRO A 13 5.48 10.87 4.78
CA PRO A 13 6.90 10.56 5.03
C PRO A 13 7.59 9.94 3.81
N VAL A 14 6.86 9.13 3.05
CA VAL A 14 7.40 8.50 1.83
C VAL A 14 7.64 9.53 0.75
N LYS A 15 6.76 10.52 0.61
CA LYS A 15 6.90 11.60 -0.36
C LYS A 15 8.21 12.36 -0.19
N GLN A 16 8.63 12.60 1.05
CA GLN A 16 9.88 13.29 1.37
C GLN A 16 11.13 12.49 0.98
N SER A 17 11.01 11.15 0.90
CA SER A 17 12.12 10.26 0.52
C SER A 17 12.25 10.01 -0.99
N LEU A 18 11.30 10.50 -1.78
CA LEU A 18 11.24 10.29 -3.22
C LEU A 18 11.54 11.59 -3.96
N SER A 19 12.24 11.48 -5.09
CA SER A 19 12.32 12.61 -6.01
C SER A 19 10.94 12.91 -6.63
N PRO A 20 10.72 14.13 -7.14
CA PRO A 20 9.46 14.47 -7.80
C PRO A 20 9.11 13.54 -8.97
N ALA A 21 10.12 13.13 -9.76
CA ALA A 21 9.92 12.21 -10.89
C ALA A 21 9.46 10.83 -10.42
N GLU A 22 10.07 10.31 -9.36
CA GLU A 22 9.66 9.05 -8.74
C GLU A 22 8.27 9.13 -8.13
N TRP A 23 7.93 10.22 -7.45
CA TRP A 23 6.59 10.43 -6.90
C TRP A 23 5.54 10.41 -8.02
N ASN A 24 5.78 11.16 -9.09
CA ASN A 24 4.88 11.26 -10.24
C ASN A 24 4.65 9.92 -10.93
N TYR A 25 5.69 9.07 -11.03
CA TYR A 25 5.55 7.74 -11.61
C TYR A 25 4.89 6.74 -10.65
N TRP A 26 5.47 6.56 -9.44
CA TRP A 26 5.04 5.50 -8.53
C TRP A 26 3.67 5.79 -7.91
N TYR A 27 3.42 7.05 -7.55
CA TYR A 27 2.18 7.50 -6.94
C TYR A 27 1.28 8.15 -7.96
N GLY A 28 1.75 9.17 -8.69
CA GLY A 28 0.93 9.98 -9.61
C GLY A 28 0.42 9.25 -10.87
N GLY A 29 0.94 8.05 -11.18
CA GLY A 29 0.54 7.30 -12.38
C GLY A 29 0.94 7.96 -13.70
N LEU A 30 1.82 8.97 -13.67
CA LEU A 30 2.31 9.67 -14.85
C LEU A 30 3.42 8.87 -15.55
N PRO A 31 3.67 9.10 -16.85
CA PRO A 31 4.81 8.52 -17.53
C PRO A 31 6.14 8.95 -16.87
N ALA A 32 7.12 8.05 -16.87
CA ALA A 32 8.44 8.34 -16.36
C ALA A 32 9.11 9.45 -17.19
N ALA A 33 9.47 10.57 -16.55
CA ALA A 33 10.11 11.70 -17.23
C ALA A 33 11.54 11.38 -17.71
N HIS A 34 12.21 10.44 -17.04
CA HIS A 34 13.53 9.91 -17.36
C HIS A 34 13.66 8.49 -16.78
N ASP A 35 14.76 7.80 -17.09
CA ASP A 35 15.06 6.48 -16.54
C ASP A 35 15.10 6.54 -14.99
N LEU A 36 14.25 5.75 -14.32
CA LEU A 36 14.17 5.76 -12.86
C LEU A 36 14.96 4.60 -12.25
N PRO A 37 15.72 4.86 -11.17
CA PRO A 37 16.51 3.85 -10.52
C PRO A 37 15.67 2.91 -9.66
N GLY A 38 16.14 1.68 -9.53
CA GLY A 38 15.64 0.72 -8.57
C GLY A 38 16.29 0.90 -7.21
N LEU A 39 16.01 -0.05 -6.30
CA LEU A 39 16.79 -0.16 -5.07
C LEU A 39 18.17 -0.77 -5.32
N ALA A 40 18.24 -1.82 -6.15
CA ALA A 40 19.46 -2.57 -6.43
C ALA A 40 19.95 -2.43 -7.88
N ALA A 41 19.10 -1.96 -8.79
CA ALA A 41 19.42 -1.80 -10.19
C ALA A 41 19.48 -0.31 -10.58
N PRO A 42 20.41 0.08 -11.46
CA PRO A 42 20.58 1.48 -11.86
C PRO A 42 19.38 2.03 -12.62
N VAL A 43 18.65 1.17 -13.35
CA VAL A 43 17.42 1.52 -14.06
C VAL A 43 16.44 0.36 -13.93
N VAL A 44 15.20 0.66 -13.52
CA VAL A 44 14.09 -0.32 -13.44
C VAL A 44 12.86 0.11 -14.23
N VAL A 45 12.80 1.38 -14.63
CA VAL A 45 11.73 1.96 -15.44
C VAL A 45 12.39 2.87 -16.45
N ARG A 46 12.08 2.71 -17.74
CA ARG A 46 12.59 3.60 -18.79
C ARG A 46 11.75 4.85 -18.93
N ALA A 47 12.37 5.92 -19.43
CA ALA A 47 11.67 7.13 -19.82
C ALA A 47 10.47 6.80 -20.74
N GLY A 48 9.32 7.42 -20.47
CA GLY A 48 8.08 7.22 -21.21
C GLY A 48 7.23 6.03 -20.75
N GLU A 49 7.77 5.08 -19.99
CA GLU A 49 6.97 4.00 -19.42
C GLU A 49 5.92 4.57 -18.45
N ARG A 50 4.72 3.98 -18.49
CA ARG A 50 3.64 4.31 -17.57
C ARG A 50 3.33 3.09 -16.71
N ARG A 51 3.13 3.33 -15.42
CA ARG A 51 2.71 2.27 -14.51
C ARG A 51 1.27 1.83 -14.83
N GLU A 52 1.09 0.52 -14.96
CA GLU A 52 -0.21 -0.14 -15.08
C GLU A 52 -1.14 0.23 -13.91
N GLY A 53 -2.42 0.46 -14.21
CA GLY A 53 -3.44 0.79 -13.22
C GLY A 53 -3.55 2.27 -12.83
N GLY A 54 -2.80 3.17 -13.45
CA GLY A 54 -3.01 4.62 -13.30
C GLY A 54 -2.47 5.18 -11.98
N ASP A 55 -3.13 6.21 -11.43
CA ASP A 55 -2.71 6.86 -10.18
C ASP A 55 -2.90 5.94 -8.96
N TYR A 56 -2.08 6.12 -7.94
CA TYR A 56 -2.14 5.33 -6.71
C TYR A 56 -3.53 5.35 -6.07
N LYS A 57 -4.21 6.51 -6.02
CA LYS A 57 -5.55 6.63 -5.43
C LYS A 57 -6.57 5.78 -6.20
N GLU A 58 -6.48 5.74 -7.52
CA GLU A 58 -7.34 4.91 -8.36
C GLU A 58 -7.08 3.42 -8.15
N ARG A 59 -5.80 3.02 -7.98
CA ARG A 59 -5.46 1.63 -7.68
C ARG A 59 -5.99 1.21 -6.32
N VAL A 60 -5.85 2.04 -5.29
CA VAL A 60 -6.30 1.68 -3.93
C VAL A 60 -7.81 1.79 -3.73
N SER A 61 -8.50 2.65 -4.47
CA SER A 61 -9.97 2.77 -4.37
C SER A 61 -10.72 1.55 -4.87
N ARG A 62 -10.07 0.70 -5.67
CA ARG A 62 -10.63 -0.55 -6.20
C ARG A 62 -10.39 -1.75 -5.27
N ILE A 63 -9.70 -1.58 -4.15
CA ILE A 63 -9.45 -2.65 -3.20
C ILE A 63 -10.73 -2.89 -2.39
N ALA A 64 -11.37 -4.03 -2.59
CA ALA A 64 -12.44 -4.52 -1.73
C ALA A 64 -11.86 -5.50 -0.70
N VAL A 65 -12.07 -5.22 0.59
CA VAL A 65 -11.69 -6.12 1.69
C VAL A 65 -12.95 -6.80 2.20
N TRP A 66 -12.99 -8.13 2.11
CA TRP A 66 -14.05 -8.91 2.72
C TRP A 66 -13.56 -9.48 4.05
N SER A 67 -14.17 -9.05 5.15
CA SER A 67 -13.99 -9.66 6.46
C SER A 67 -15.29 -10.34 6.86
N THR A 68 -15.31 -11.68 6.89
CA THR A 68 -16.41 -12.43 7.49
C THR A 68 -16.16 -12.51 8.99
N ILE A 69 -16.98 -11.84 9.80
CA ILE A 69 -17.04 -12.13 11.23
C ILE A 69 -17.93 -13.36 11.39
N MET A 70 -17.38 -14.43 11.96
CA MET A 70 -18.16 -15.63 12.29
C MET A 70 -19.28 -15.26 13.27
N PRO A 71 -20.52 -15.75 13.11
CA PRO A 71 -21.61 -15.52 14.05
C PRO A 71 -21.23 -15.86 15.51
N GLU A 72 -20.39 -16.87 15.69
CA GLU A 72 -19.92 -17.39 16.97
C GLU A 72 -18.81 -16.54 17.62
N HIS A 73 -18.32 -15.49 16.95
CA HIS A 73 -17.25 -14.63 17.46
C HIS A 73 -17.58 -14.09 18.88
N ASN A 74 -18.82 -13.65 19.08
CA ASN A 74 -19.28 -13.14 20.37
C ASN A 74 -19.34 -14.24 21.46
N TYR A 75 -19.63 -15.48 21.06
CA TYR A 75 -19.62 -16.63 21.97
C TYR A 75 -18.19 -16.94 22.42
N LEU A 76 -17.25 -17.04 21.48
CA LEU A 76 -15.83 -17.30 21.79
C LEU A 76 -15.22 -16.18 22.63
N ALA A 77 -15.50 -14.92 22.32
CA ALA A 77 -15.02 -13.77 23.11
C ALA A 77 -15.58 -13.74 24.55
N ARG A 78 -16.80 -14.23 24.77
CA ARG A 78 -17.37 -14.40 26.12
C ARG A 78 -16.68 -15.55 26.87
N ARG A 79 -16.57 -16.73 26.25
CA ARG A 79 -15.91 -17.89 26.87
C ARG A 79 -14.44 -17.63 27.20
N TRP A 80 -13.75 -16.87 26.37
CA TRP A 80 -12.37 -16.44 26.63
C TRP A 80 -12.26 -15.51 27.85
N ARG A 81 -13.19 -14.55 27.99
CA ARG A 81 -13.24 -13.70 29.20
C ARG A 81 -13.57 -14.49 30.46
N GLU A 82 -14.50 -15.45 30.37
CA GLU A 82 -14.82 -16.37 31.46
C GLU A 82 -13.60 -17.22 31.87
N PHE A 83 -12.84 -17.72 30.90
CA PHE A 83 -11.60 -18.47 31.14
C PHE A 83 -10.52 -17.62 31.83
N LEU A 84 -10.35 -16.36 31.42
CA LEU A 84 -9.37 -15.43 32.00
C LEU A 84 -9.79 -14.83 33.36
N GLY A 85 -11.00 -15.11 33.84
CA GLY A 85 -11.50 -14.60 35.13
C GLY A 85 -11.71 -13.07 35.16
N ILE A 86 -11.70 -12.41 34.00
CA ILE A 86 -11.89 -10.95 33.90
C ILE A 86 -13.37 -10.64 34.16
N ARG A 87 -13.71 -10.32 35.41
CA ARG A 87 -15.01 -9.76 35.79
C ARG A 87 -14.92 -8.24 35.68
N GLY A 88 -15.82 -7.66 34.88
CA GLY A 88 -16.09 -6.21 34.88
C GLY A 88 -16.87 -5.81 36.12
#